data_AF-A0AAV6YL80-F1
#
_entry.id   AF-A0AAV6YL80-F1
#
_cell.length_a   1.000
_cell.length_b   1.000
_cell.length_c   1.000
_cell.angle_alpha   90.00
_cell.angle_beta   90.00
_cell.angle_gamma   90.00
#
_symmetry.space_group_name_H-M   'P 1'
#
loop_
_entity.id
_entity.type
_entity.pdbx_description
1 polymer ?
#
loop_
_entity_poly.entity_id
_entity_poly.type
_entity_poly.pdbx_seq_one_letter_code
_entity_poly.pdbx_strand_id
1 'polypeptide(L)'
;MWDPEKGVQTGSIEGRHDLQFGRKETEKVTAKLSSKGKAFTALCYSADGHALLAAGASRYVCIYHVKEQLLAKKFEISCNYSLDAMEEFLDRRKMTEFGSLALVDDGTGDVDGVALSLPGVRKGDLSSRHFKPEIRVTSLRFSPTGK
;
A
#
# COMPACT_ATOMS: atom_id res chain seq x y z
N MET A 1 -21.91 0.58 4.03
CA MET A 1 -22.52 1.85 4.49
C MET A 1 -23.70 1.47 5.35
N TRP A 2 -23.82 2.10 6.52
CA TRP A 2 -24.79 1.71 7.53
C TRP A 2 -25.58 2.94 7.93
N ASP A 3 -26.89 2.76 8.10
CA ASP A 3 -27.75 3.72 8.78
C ASP A 3 -27.54 3.54 10.30
N PRO A 4 -26.97 4.53 11.00
CA PRO A 4 -26.66 4.40 12.42
C PRO A 4 -27.90 4.37 13.30
N GLU A 5 -29.04 4.93 12.86
CA GLU A 5 -30.27 4.96 13.67
C GLU A 5 -30.99 3.61 13.62
N LYS A 6 -31.05 3.01 12.43
CA LYS A 6 -31.77 1.75 12.21
C LYS A 6 -30.89 0.51 12.34
N GLY A 7 -29.57 0.68 12.31
CA GLY A 7 -28.62 -0.44 12.31
C GLY A 7 -28.73 -1.30 11.05
N VAL A 8 -29.14 -0.72 9.92
CA VAL A 8 -29.34 -1.43 8.65
C VAL A 8 -28.25 -1.04 7.64
N GLN A 9 -27.73 -2.02 6.91
CA GLN A 9 -26.79 -1.77 5.82
C GLN A 9 -27.53 -1.15 4.63
N THR A 10 -27.17 0.09 4.28
CA THR A 10 -27.78 0.85 3.18
C THR A 10 -27.09 0.65 1.84
N GLY A 11 -25.84 0.17 1.84
CA GLY A 11 -25.11 -0.13 0.62
C GLY A 11 -23.71 -0.67 0.87
N SER A 12 -23.05 -1.15 -0.19
CA SER A 12 -21.70 -1.72 -0.12
C SER A 12 -20.96 -1.52 -1.43
N ILE A 13 -19.66 -1.29 -1.33
CA ILE A 13 -18.78 -1.11 -2.49
C ILE A 13 -17.69 -2.19 -2.41
N GLU A 14 -17.55 -3.01 -3.45
CA GLU A 14 -16.49 -4.01 -3.53
C GLU A 14 -15.26 -3.44 -4.25
N GLY A 15 -14.33 -2.87 -3.48
CA GLY A 15 -13.14 -2.21 -4.04
C GLY A 15 -11.86 -3.06 -4.11
N ARG A 16 -11.92 -4.38 -3.88
CA ARG A 16 -10.72 -5.24 -3.79
C ARG A 16 -9.84 -5.15 -5.04
N HIS A 17 -10.47 -5.10 -6.20
CA HIS A 17 -9.79 -5.11 -7.50
C HIS A 17 -9.25 -3.72 -7.88
N ASP A 18 -9.80 -2.67 -7.27
CA ASP A 18 -9.39 -1.29 -7.54
C ASP A 18 -8.06 -0.95 -6.88
N LEU A 19 -7.80 -1.52 -5.70
CA LEU A 19 -6.63 -1.21 -4.87
C LEU A 19 -5.32 -1.82 -5.38
N GLN A 20 -5.29 -2.41 -6.58
CA GLN A 20 -4.12 -2.94 -7.33
C GLN A 20 -2.82 -2.97 -6.51
N PHE A 21 -2.53 -4.12 -5.94
CA PHE A 21 -1.42 -4.29 -5.02
C PHE A 21 -0.16 -4.74 -5.76
N GLY A 22 0.97 -4.09 -5.48
CA GLY A 22 2.26 -4.60 -5.94
C GLY A 22 2.73 -5.81 -5.12
N ARG A 23 3.69 -6.51 -5.71
CA ARG A 23 4.45 -7.59 -5.12
C ARG A 23 5.72 -7.03 -4.48
N LYS A 24 6.02 -7.45 -3.25
CA LYS A 24 7.29 -7.08 -2.63
C LYS A 24 8.45 -7.87 -3.20
N GLU A 25 9.64 -7.28 -3.25
CA GLU A 25 10.84 -7.96 -3.76
C GLU A 25 11.22 -9.22 -2.93
N THR A 26 10.82 -9.27 -1.66
CA THR A 26 11.04 -10.42 -0.76
C THR A 26 9.88 -11.42 -0.74
N GLU A 27 8.80 -11.13 -1.46
CA GLU A 27 7.57 -11.93 -1.40
C GLU A 27 7.63 -13.12 -2.36
N LYS A 28 7.48 -14.32 -1.80
CA LYS A 28 7.54 -15.59 -2.53
C LYS A 28 6.25 -15.94 -3.28
N VAL A 29 5.16 -15.22 -3.00
CA VAL A 29 3.86 -15.41 -3.64
C VAL A 29 3.59 -14.31 -4.67
N THR A 30 2.68 -14.56 -5.60
CA THR A 30 2.27 -13.56 -6.59
C THR A 30 1.48 -12.42 -5.94
N ALA A 31 1.52 -11.23 -6.52
CA ALA A 31 0.71 -10.09 -6.09
C ALA A 31 -0.79 -10.44 -6.00
N LYS A 32 -1.31 -11.22 -6.97
CA LYS A 32 -2.70 -11.70 -6.98
C LYS A 32 -3.06 -12.61 -5.79
N LEU A 33 -2.12 -13.40 -5.29
CA LEU A 33 -2.35 -14.22 -4.10
C LEU A 33 -2.22 -13.37 -2.82
N SER A 34 -1.19 -12.52 -2.76
CA SER A 34 -0.96 -11.58 -1.67
C SER A 34 -2.13 -10.62 -1.43
N SER A 35 -2.72 -10.12 -2.53
CA SER A 35 -3.85 -9.17 -2.48
C SER A 35 -5.08 -9.71 -1.79
N LYS A 36 -5.25 -11.04 -1.69
CA LYS A 36 -6.39 -11.66 -0.98
C LYS A 36 -6.41 -11.30 0.50
N GLY A 37 -5.25 -11.06 1.11
CA GLY A 37 -5.12 -10.67 2.51
C GLY A 37 -5.05 -9.15 2.73
N LYS A 38 -5.17 -8.35 1.67
CA LYS A 38 -5.03 -6.89 1.74
C LYS A 38 -6.40 -6.22 1.63
N ALA A 39 -6.51 -5.07 2.28
CA ALA A 39 -7.74 -4.29 2.34
C ALA A 39 -7.42 -2.79 2.39
N PHE A 40 -8.47 -1.97 2.23
CA PHE A 40 -8.39 -0.56 2.59
C PHE A 40 -8.17 -0.43 4.10
N THR A 41 -7.17 0.34 4.50
CA THR A 41 -6.84 0.60 5.91
C THR A 41 -7.20 2.02 6.33
N ALA A 42 -7.44 2.92 5.37
CA ALA A 42 -7.84 4.30 5.60
C ALA A 42 -9.04 4.64 4.73
N LEU A 43 -10.07 5.21 5.36
CA LEU A 43 -11.31 5.67 4.72
C LEU A 43 -11.62 7.09 5.21
N CYS A 44 -12.14 7.94 4.32
CA CYS A 44 -12.59 9.29 4.69
C CYS A 44 -13.76 9.72 3.81
N TYR A 45 -14.88 10.11 4.43
CA TYR A 45 -15.99 10.73 3.73
C TYR A 45 -15.68 12.19 3.39
N SER A 46 -16.20 12.65 2.25
CA SER A 46 -16.26 14.06 1.93
C SER A 46 -17.22 14.80 2.86
N ALA A 47 -17.06 16.12 2.97
CA ALA A 47 -17.87 16.95 3.86
C ALA A 47 -19.37 16.97 3.48
N ASP A 48 -19.67 16.80 2.20
CA ASP A 48 -21.03 16.68 1.65
C ASP A 48 -21.60 15.24 1.74
N GLY A 49 -20.78 14.25 2.11
CA GLY A 49 -21.17 12.85 2.22
C GLY A 49 -21.38 12.12 0.88
N HIS A 50 -21.12 12.77 -0.26
CA HIS A 50 -21.33 12.18 -1.58
C HIS A 50 -20.16 11.32 -2.06
N ALA A 51 -18.95 11.53 -1.55
CA ALA A 51 -17.75 10.82 -1.94
C ALA A 51 -17.06 10.13 -0.75
N LEU A 52 -16.37 9.03 -1.05
CA LEU A 52 -15.57 8.26 -0.10
C LEU A 52 -14.16 8.09 -0.66
N LEU A 53 -13.17 8.66 0.04
CA LEU A 53 -11.77 8.36 -0.17
C LEU A 53 -11.41 7.05 0.51
N ALA A 54 -10.69 6.19 -0.19
CA ALA A 54 -10.23 4.91 0.31
C ALA A 54 -8.80 4.62 -0.15
N ALA A 55 -7.95 4.19 0.78
CA ALA A 55 -6.61 3.69 0.48
C ALA A 55 -6.14 2.66 1.50
N GLY A 56 -4.96 2.09 1.24
CA GLY A 56 -4.32 1.17 2.14
C GLY A 56 -2.87 0.89 1.77
N ALA A 57 -2.46 -0.37 1.87
CA ALA A 57 -1.12 -0.84 1.49
C ALA A 57 -0.95 -0.95 -0.05
N SER A 58 -1.16 0.15 -0.76
CA SER A 58 -1.07 0.27 -2.21
C SER A 58 -0.61 1.66 -2.60
N ARG A 59 -0.08 1.80 -3.82
CA ARG A 59 0.22 3.09 -4.45
C ARG A 59 -1.02 3.84 -4.92
N TYR A 60 -2.19 3.21 -4.84
CA TYR A 60 -3.43 3.79 -5.33
C TYR A 60 -4.32 4.33 -4.20
N VAL A 61 -4.91 5.48 -4.46
CA VAL A 61 -6.02 6.06 -3.70
C VAL A 61 -7.25 6.05 -4.59
N CYS A 62 -8.35 5.54 -4.07
CA CYS A 62 -9.63 5.43 -4.77
C CYS A 62 -10.62 6.45 -4.21
N ILE A 63 -11.36 7.10 -5.10
CA ILE A 63 -12.54 7.91 -4.76
C ILE A 63 -13.76 7.16 -5.28
N TYR A 64 -14.68 6.87 -4.38
CA TYR A 64 -15.96 6.27 -4.69
C TYR A 64 -17.09 7.27 -4.54
N HIS A 65 -18.10 7.15 -5.39
CA HIS A 65 -19.35 7.87 -5.20
C HIS A 65 -20.30 7.04 -4.32
N VAL A 66 -20.75 7.61 -3.22
CA VAL A 66 -21.48 6.93 -2.14
C VAL A 66 -22.85 6.46 -2.61
N LYS A 67 -23.60 7.33 -3.31
CA LYS A 67 -24.96 7.03 -3.76
C LYS A 67 -24.99 5.98 -4.87
N GLU A 68 -24.08 6.10 -5.84
CA GLU A 68 -24.03 5.21 -7.01
C GLU A 68 -23.17 3.97 -6.79
N GLN A 69 -22.43 3.90 -5.67
CA GLN A 69 -21.61 2.74 -5.27
C GLN A 69 -20.54 2.36 -6.31
N LEU A 70 -20.01 3.35 -7.02
CA LEU A 70 -19.05 3.16 -8.11
C LEU A 70 -17.74 3.90 -7.87
N LEU A 71 -16.66 3.39 -8.47
CA LEU A 71 -15.36 4.06 -8.48
C LEU A 71 -15.43 5.29 -9.38
N ALA A 72 -15.39 6.47 -8.78
CA ALA A 72 -15.39 7.72 -9.52
C ALA A 72 -14.01 8.02 -10.11
N LYS A 73 -12.94 7.83 -9.32
CA LYS A 73 -11.57 8.08 -9.77
C LYS A 73 -10.54 7.30 -8.96
N LYS A 74 -9.43 6.98 -9.61
CA LYS A 74 -8.27 6.32 -9.02
C LYS A 74 -7.02 7.14 -9.29
N PHE A 75 -6.20 7.33 -8.25
CA PHE A 75 -4.98 8.15 -8.28
C PHE A 75 -3.78 7.31 -7.90
N GLU A 76 -2.71 7.41 -8.68
CA GLU A 76 -1.40 6.88 -8.32
C GLU A 76 -0.64 7.94 -7.50
N ILE A 77 -0.24 7.60 -6.27
CA ILE A 77 0.40 8.55 -5.34
C ILE A 77 1.91 8.66 -5.55
N SER A 78 2.52 7.71 -6.24
CA SER A 78 3.96 7.68 -6.49
C SER A 78 4.26 6.82 -7.71
N CYS A 79 5.20 7.30 -8.52
CA CYS A 79 5.84 6.53 -9.60
C CYS A 79 7.28 6.15 -9.23
N ASN A 80 7.66 6.27 -7.94
CA ASN A 80 9.02 6.02 -7.51
C ASN A 80 9.27 4.51 -7.32
N TYR A 81 9.98 3.90 -8.27
CA TYR A 81 10.38 2.50 -8.23
C TYR A 81 11.51 2.19 -7.24
N SER A 82 12.03 3.20 -6.52
CA SER A 82 12.90 2.99 -5.35
C SER A 82 12.11 2.56 -4.11
N LEU A 83 10.76 2.56 -4.15
CA LEU A 83 9.91 1.97 -3.13
C LEU A 83 9.59 0.51 -3.45
N ASP A 84 9.33 -0.29 -2.42
CA ASP A 84 8.88 -1.66 -2.55
C ASP A 84 7.37 -1.76 -2.80
N ALA A 85 6.92 -2.88 -3.37
CA ALA A 85 5.52 -3.13 -3.76
C ALA A 85 4.93 -2.13 -4.77
N MET A 86 5.77 -1.59 -5.67
CA MET A 86 5.33 -0.69 -6.75
C MET A 86 4.83 -1.41 -8.00
N GLU A 87 5.33 -2.62 -8.25
CA GLU A 87 5.02 -3.42 -9.45
C GLU A 87 4.27 -4.70 -9.08
N GLU A 88 3.30 -5.10 -9.90
CA GLU A 88 2.62 -6.40 -9.74
C GLU A 88 3.53 -7.56 -10.17
N PHE A 89 4.30 -7.33 -11.25
CA PHE A 89 5.23 -8.28 -11.84
C PHE A 89 6.65 -7.74 -11.72
N LEU A 90 7.46 -8.41 -10.90
CA LEU A 90 8.87 -8.06 -10.73
C LEU A 90 9.69 -8.54 -11.93
N ASP A 91 10.76 -7.82 -12.26
CA ASP A 91 11.68 -8.21 -13.31
C ASP A 91 12.35 -9.55 -12.99
N ARG A 92 12.13 -10.53 -13.88
CA ARG A 92 12.74 -11.87 -13.78
C ARG A 92 14.26 -11.84 -13.79
N ARG A 93 14.89 -10.80 -14.36
CA ARG A 93 16.35 -10.66 -14.39
C ARG A 93 16.95 -10.46 -13.00
N LYS A 94 16.14 -9.99 -12.04
CA LYS A 94 16.53 -9.82 -10.64
C LYS A 94 16.35 -11.09 -9.80
N MET A 95 15.86 -12.18 -10.40
CA MET A 95 15.74 -13.48 -9.75
C MET A 95 16.92 -14.37 -10.15
N THR A 96 17.72 -14.74 -9.16
CA THR A 96 18.88 -15.63 -9.29
C THR A 96 18.60 -16.99 -8.67
N GLU A 97 19.53 -17.93 -8.80
CA GLU A 97 19.47 -19.24 -8.12
C GLU A 97 19.46 -19.13 -6.59
N PHE A 98 20.04 -18.06 -6.04
CA PHE A 98 20.05 -17.76 -4.61
C PHE A 98 18.82 -16.94 -4.16
N GLY A 99 17.91 -16.63 -5.07
CA GLY A 99 16.71 -15.82 -4.81
C GLY A 99 16.78 -14.42 -5.42
N SER A 100 15.96 -13.51 -4.89
CA SER A 100 15.92 -12.12 -5.34
C SER A 100 17.23 -11.41 -5.03
N LEU A 101 17.79 -10.65 -5.99
CA LEU A 101 18.96 -9.80 -5.76
C LEU A 101 18.74 -8.81 -4.60
N ALA A 102 17.50 -8.43 -4.31
CA ALA A 102 17.16 -7.57 -3.19
C ALA A 102 17.41 -8.20 -1.80
N LEU A 103 17.63 -9.51 -1.74
CA LEU A 103 17.99 -10.23 -0.51
C LEU A 103 19.51 -10.36 -0.33
N VAL A 104 20.30 -10.03 -1.35
CA VAL A 104 21.76 -10.10 -1.28
C VAL A 104 22.26 -8.87 -0.55
N ASP A 105 23.03 -9.11 0.50
CA ASP A 105 23.77 -8.05 1.19
C ASP A 105 25.13 -7.89 0.51
N ASP A 106 25.32 -6.79 -0.20
CA ASP A 106 26.56 -6.50 -0.93
C ASP A 106 27.72 -6.10 0.01
N GLY A 107 27.50 -6.04 1.32
CA GLY A 107 28.57 -5.84 2.32
C GLY A 107 29.32 -4.52 2.18
N THR A 108 28.75 -3.53 1.49
CA THR A 108 29.37 -2.21 1.23
C THR A 108 29.25 -1.22 2.39
N GLY A 109 28.86 -1.69 3.58
CA GLY A 109 28.99 -0.93 4.81
C GLY A 109 30.31 -1.27 5.48
N ASP A 110 31.36 -0.50 5.23
CA ASP A 110 32.37 -0.14 6.24
C ASP A 110 33.38 0.86 5.68
N VAL A 111 32.95 2.12 5.60
CA VAL A 111 33.85 3.27 5.80
C VAL A 111 33.45 4.08 7.05
N ASP A 112 32.26 3.83 7.63
CA ASP A 112 31.68 4.69 8.68
C ASP A 112 30.79 3.95 9.71
N GLY A 113 31.18 2.74 10.10
CA GLY A 113 30.64 2.05 11.29
C GLY A 113 29.55 1.02 11.01
N VAL A 114 29.65 -0.10 11.72
CA VAL A 114 28.77 -1.27 11.63
C VAL A 114 27.34 -0.90 12.01
N ALA A 115 26.40 -0.99 11.06
CA ALA A 115 24.98 -0.85 11.32
C ALA A 115 24.45 -2.06 12.13
N LEU A 116 24.31 -1.89 13.45
CA LEU A 116 23.75 -2.90 14.34
C LEU A 116 22.21 -3.01 14.16
N SER A 117 21.78 -3.88 13.24
CA SER A 117 20.35 -4.18 13.04
C SER A 117 19.88 -5.30 13.97
N LEU A 118 18.82 -5.04 14.73
CA LEU A 118 18.20 -6.06 15.59
C LEU A 118 17.27 -6.98 14.77
N PRO A 119 17.37 -8.30 14.94
CA PRO A 119 16.55 -9.25 14.19
C PRO A 119 15.05 -9.05 14.51
N GLY A 120 14.22 -9.04 13.47
CA GLY A 120 12.76 -9.01 13.59
C GLY A 120 12.16 -7.62 13.85
N VAL A 121 12.95 -6.55 13.92
CA VAL A 121 12.43 -5.19 14.17
C VAL A 121 11.70 -4.66 12.94
N ARG A 122 10.39 -4.45 13.08
CA ARG A 122 9.53 -3.92 11.99
C ARG A 122 9.33 -2.41 12.04
N LYS A 123 9.45 -1.77 13.21
CA LYS A 123 9.26 -0.32 13.44
C LYS A 123 10.44 0.24 14.24
N GLY A 124 10.82 1.51 14.03
CA GLY A 124 11.97 2.14 14.68
C GLY A 124 12.94 2.73 13.65
N ASP A 125 14.21 2.81 14.01
CA ASP A 125 15.26 3.37 13.15
C ASP A 125 15.26 2.70 11.75
N LEU A 126 15.24 3.56 10.73
CA LEU A 126 15.22 3.19 9.31
C LEU A 126 16.63 3.17 8.72
N SER A 127 17.59 3.83 9.37
CA SER A 127 18.97 3.98 8.87
C SER A 127 19.78 2.69 8.93
N SER A 128 19.46 1.80 9.87
CA SER A 128 20.17 0.52 10.07
C SER A 128 19.62 -0.63 9.20
N ARG A 129 18.74 -0.36 8.23
CA ARG A 129 18.03 -1.39 7.47
C ARG A 129 18.52 -1.45 6.02
N HIS A 130 19.06 -2.60 5.62
CA HIS A 130 19.15 -3.01 4.22
C HIS A 130 17.80 -3.55 3.73
N PHE A 131 16.74 -2.73 3.74
CA PHE A 131 15.45 -3.10 3.14
C PHE A 131 14.73 -1.89 2.56
N LYS A 132 14.11 -2.10 1.40
CA LYS A 132 13.43 -1.08 0.61
C LYS A 132 12.08 -0.70 1.25
N PRO A 133 11.79 0.58 1.53
CA PRO A 133 10.55 0.96 2.20
C PRO A 133 9.31 0.65 1.34
N GLU A 134 8.27 0.10 1.97
CA GLU A 134 7.01 -0.27 1.32
C GLU A 134 6.10 0.94 1.12
N ILE A 135 5.51 1.08 -0.07
CA ILE A 135 4.48 2.09 -0.29
C ILE A 135 3.18 1.77 0.46
N ARG A 136 2.69 2.74 1.24
CA ARG A 136 1.43 2.63 1.96
C ARG A 136 0.85 4.00 2.27
N VAL A 137 -0.48 4.10 2.21
CA VAL A 137 -1.23 5.24 2.75
C VAL A 137 -1.67 4.91 4.17
N THR A 138 -1.20 5.71 5.14
CA THR A 138 -1.54 5.55 6.55
C THR A 138 -2.82 6.28 6.95
N SER A 139 -3.08 7.44 6.35
CA SER A 139 -4.25 8.26 6.62
C SER A 139 -4.66 9.05 5.37
N LEU A 140 -5.95 9.34 5.28
CA LEU A 140 -6.56 10.14 4.23
C LEU A 140 -7.53 11.13 4.87
N ARG A 141 -7.55 12.37 4.36
CA ARG A 141 -8.48 13.40 4.80
C ARG A 141 -8.88 14.28 3.62
N PHE A 142 -10.16 14.57 3.52
CA PHE A 142 -10.61 15.71 2.73
C PHE A 142 -10.26 17.01 3.45
N SER A 143 -9.96 18.05 2.68
CA SER A 143 -9.90 19.40 3.23
C SER A 143 -11.29 19.81 3.73
N PRO A 144 -11.42 20.38 4.93
CA PRO A 144 -12.71 20.89 5.42
C PRO A 144 -13.26 22.04 4.57
N THR A 145 -12.42 22.69 3.76
CA THR A 145 -12.83 23.80 2.89
C THR A 145 -13.34 23.38 1.51
N GLY A 146 -13.39 22.07 1.20
CA GLY A 146 -14.06 21.55 0.02
C GLY A 146 -13.45 21.90 -1.35
N LYS A 147 -12.14 22.18 -1.42
CA LYS A 147 -11.42 22.32 -2.70
C LYS A 147 -10.92 20.98 -3.19
#